data_AF-A0A9E4UR69-F1
#
_entry.id   AF-A0A9E4UR69-F1
#
_cell.length_a   1.000
_cell.length_b   1.000
_cell.length_c   1.000
_cell.angle_alpha   90.00
_cell.angle_beta   90.00
_cell.angle_gamma   90.00
#
_symmetry.space_group_name_H-M   'P 1'
#
loop_
_entity.id
_entity.type
_entity.pdbx_description
1 polymer ?
#
loop_
_entity_poly.entity_id
_entity_poly.type
_entity_poly.pdbx_seq_one_letter_code
_entity_poly.pdbx_strand_id
1 'polypeptide(L)'
;MVDEHRDPEETTKDAEHEHEAEHRHTLHEGLDTLVDEVNKVVRVAIVNSKATAETIGENIRESFHGGRTNRDNVVMVRVDDESLGRMDELVEAGIVNSRSEAAALLVTEGIKAKQGMFNRIAAKVEEIRNAKEELRRMVEDEPPE
;
A
#
# COMPACT_ATOMS: atom_id res chain seq x y z
N MET A 1 78.03 -31.05 -37.44
CA MET A 1 77.57 -31.40 -38.81
C MET A 1 76.26 -32.13 -38.61
N VAL A 2 75.09 -31.68 -39.03
CA VAL A 2 74.66 -30.68 -40.02
C VAL A 2 73.34 -30.07 -39.52
N ASP A 3 73.15 -28.79 -39.80
CA ASP A 3 71.90 -28.03 -39.65
C ASP A 3 70.92 -28.45 -40.76
N GLU A 4 69.67 -28.76 -40.45
CA GLU A 4 68.61 -28.85 -41.45
C GLU A 4 67.38 -28.07 -40.99
N HIS A 5 67.12 -27.00 -41.73
CA HIS A 5 66.10 -26.00 -41.55
C HIS A 5 64.69 -26.60 -41.41
N ARG A 6 63.97 -26.13 -40.38
CA ARG A 6 62.53 -26.30 -40.24
C ARG A 6 61.83 -25.25 -41.10
N ASP A 7 60.97 -25.69 -42.03
CA ASP A 7 60.15 -24.82 -42.86
C ASP A 7 59.20 -23.96 -41.98
N PRO A 8 59.12 -22.63 -42.20
CA PRO A 8 58.37 -21.70 -41.35
C PRO A 8 56.87 -21.61 -41.67
N GLU A 9 56.37 -22.28 -42.72
CA GLU A 9 54.96 -22.13 -43.15
C GLU A 9 53.95 -23.01 -42.39
N GLU A 10 54.40 -24.02 -41.65
CA GLU A 10 53.51 -24.90 -40.87
C GLU A 10 53.14 -24.28 -39.51
N THR A 11 54.00 -23.43 -38.95
CA THR A 11 53.79 -22.80 -37.64
C THR A 11 52.77 -21.65 -37.64
N THR A 12 52.48 -21.05 -38.80
CA THR A 12 51.56 -19.91 -38.90
C THR A 12 50.09 -20.32 -38.96
N LYS A 13 49.76 -21.54 -39.42
CA LYS A 13 48.36 -22.00 -39.48
C LYS A 13 47.83 -22.48 -38.12
N ASP A 14 48.70 -23.09 -37.30
CA ASP A 14 48.30 -23.57 -35.98
C ASP A 14 48.06 -22.41 -34.99
N ALA A 15 48.85 -21.33 -35.09
CA ALA A 15 48.71 -20.15 -34.24
C ALA A 15 47.42 -19.36 -34.49
N GLU A 16 46.91 -19.33 -35.73
CA GLU A 16 45.65 -18.65 -36.07
C GLU A 16 44.41 -19.43 -35.58
N HIS A 17 44.47 -20.77 -35.60
CA HIS A 17 43.39 -21.62 -35.10
C HIS A 17 43.28 -21.64 -33.57
N GLU A 18 44.40 -21.52 -32.86
CA GLU A 18 44.44 -21.49 -31.39
C GLU A 18 43.88 -20.16 -30.83
N HIS A 19 44.21 -19.04 -31.49
CA HIS A 19 43.72 -17.71 -31.10
C HIS A 19 42.20 -17.52 -31.30
N GLU A 20 41.61 -18.19 -32.29
CA GLU A 20 40.16 -18.15 -32.55
C GLU A 20 39.36 -19.06 -31.59
N ALA A 21 39.97 -20.15 -31.11
CA ALA A 21 39.36 -21.05 -30.12
C ALA A 21 39.30 -20.41 -28.73
N GLU A 22 40.38 -19.76 -28.28
CA GLU A 22 40.41 -19.05 -27.00
C GLU A 22 39.43 -17.86 -26.98
N HIS A 23 39.34 -17.11 -28.09
CA HIS A 23 38.42 -15.97 -28.15
C HIS A 23 36.94 -16.42 -28.08
N ARG A 24 36.58 -17.53 -28.74
CA ARG A 24 35.23 -18.10 -28.64
C ARG A 24 34.90 -18.63 -27.24
N HIS A 25 35.89 -19.15 -26.51
CA HIS A 25 35.70 -19.63 -25.15
C HIS A 25 35.41 -18.48 -24.17
N THR A 26 36.17 -17.39 -24.25
CA THR A 26 35.95 -16.20 -23.39
C THR A 26 34.60 -15.52 -23.63
N LEU A 27 34.06 -15.58 -24.86
CA LEU A 27 32.74 -15.03 -25.17
C LEU A 27 31.60 -15.90 -24.61
N HIS A 28 31.76 -17.23 -24.58
CA HIS A 28 30.79 -18.14 -23.99
C HIS A 28 30.73 -18.00 -22.46
N GLU A 29 31.87 -17.90 -21.79
CA GLU A 29 31.94 -17.67 -20.34
C GLU A 29 31.34 -16.33 -19.94
N GLY A 30 31.57 -15.28 -20.75
CA GLY A 30 30.95 -13.98 -20.55
C GLY A 30 29.42 -14.03 -20.67
N LEU A 31 28.89 -14.82 -21.60
CA LEU A 31 27.45 -14.98 -21.79
C LEU A 31 26.80 -15.76 -20.63
N ASP A 32 27.43 -16.84 -20.17
CA ASP A 32 26.92 -17.64 -19.05
C ASP A 32 26.88 -16.81 -17.75
N THR A 33 27.91 -15.98 -17.52
CA THR A 33 27.96 -15.08 -16.36
C THR A 33 26.82 -14.05 -16.38
N LEU A 34 26.49 -13.50 -17.56
CA LEU A 34 25.39 -12.56 -17.73
C LEU A 34 24.02 -13.22 -17.51
N VAL A 35 23.85 -14.46 -17.98
CA VAL A 35 22.60 -15.23 -17.76
C VAL A 35 22.39 -15.52 -16.29
N ASP A 36 23.44 -15.86 -15.55
CA ASP A 36 23.37 -16.07 -14.10
C ASP A 36 23.02 -14.80 -13.33
N GLU A 37 23.54 -13.65 -13.76
CA GLU A 37 23.23 -12.35 -13.15
C GLU A 37 21.75 -11.96 -13.38
N VAL A 38 21.23 -12.19 -14.60
CA VAL A 38 19.81 -12.00 -14.91
C VAL A 38 18.92 -12.94 -14.10
N ASN A 39 19.28 -14.23 -14.00
CA ASN A 39 18.54 -15.21 -13.20
C ASN A 39 18.48 -14.84 -11.71
N LYS A 40 19.56 -14.23 -11.19
CA LYS A 40 19.62 -13.73 -9.81
C LYS A 40 18.68 -12.55 -9.58
N VAL A 41 18.64 -11.57 -10.50
CA VAL A 41 17.72 -10.42 -10.42
C VAL A 41 16.26 -10.86 -10.50
N VAL A 42 15.94 -11.77 -11.41
CA VAL A 42 14.59 -12.33 -11.55
C VAL A 42 14.15 -13.07 -10.28
N ARG A 43 15.04 -13.86 -9.66
CA ARG A 43 14.72 -14.57 -8.41
C ARG A 43 14.43 -13.60 -7.25
N VAL A 44 15.21 -12.53 -7.11
CA VAL A 44 14.98 -11.50 -6.08
C VAL A 44 13.66 -10.77 -6.32
N ALA A 45 13.34 -10.45 -7.58
CA ALA A 45 12.05 -9.85 -7.94
C ALA A 45 10.86 -10.77 -7.63
N ILE A 46 10.97 -12.07 -7.96
CA ILE A 46 9.91 -13.05 -7.68
C ILE A 46 9.69 -13.25 -6.17
N VAL A 47 10.77 -13.39 -5.39
CA VAL A 47 10.69 -13.55 -3.93
C VAL A 47 10.05 -12.32 -3.26
N ASN A 48 10.38 -11.12 -3.72
CA ASN A 48 9.77 -9.88 -3.22
C ASN A 48 8.31 -9.73 -3.69
N SER A 49 7.96 -10.19 -4.89
CA SER A 49 6.58 -10.13 -5.41
C SER A 49 5.65 -11.16 -4.76
N LYS A 50 6.17 -12.31 -4.29
CA LYS A 50 5.38 -13.27 -3.52
C LYS A 50 5.03 -12.74 -2.12
N ALA A 51 5.99 -12.10 -1.46
CA ALA A 51 5.74 -11.36 -0.21
C ALA A 51 4.75 -10.20 -0.45
N THR A 52 4.86 -9.49 -1.57
CA THR A 52 3.95 -8.37 -1.89
C THR A 52 2.51 -8.83 -2.17
N ALA A 53 2.31 -9.98 -2.83
CA ALA A 53 0.97 -10.53 -3.10
C ALA A 53 0.28 -11.04 -1.82
N GLU A 54 1.02 -11.66 -0.91
CA GLU A 54 0.51 -12.10 0.40
C GLU A 54 0.19 -10.89 1.29
N THR A 55 1.05 -9.87 1.32
CA THR A 55 0.85 -8.66 2.13
C THR A 55 -0.26 -7.72 1.61
N ILE A 56 -0.53 -7.67 0.30
CA ILE A 56 -1.66 -6.88 -0.24
C ILE A 56 -3.00 -7.54 0.10
N GLY A 57 -3.07 -8.88 0.10
CA GLY A 57 -4.27 -9.62 0.52
C GLY A 57 -4.56 -9.48 2.01
N GLU A 58 -3.52 -9.45 2.85
CA GLU A 58 -3.64 -9.27 4.30
C GLU A 58 -3.96 -7.81 4.68
N ASN A 59 -3.33 -6.80 4.07
CA ASN A 59 -3.54 -5.39 4.43
C ASN A 59 -4.95 -4.85 4.13
N ILE A 60 -5.59 -5.34 3.06
CA ILE A 60 -6.99 -5.00 2.78
C ILE A 60 -7.89 -5.59 3.86
N ARG A 61 -7.67 -6.86 4.23
CA ARG A 61 -8.47 -7.53 5.26
C ARG A 61 -8.25 -6.90 6.64
N GLU A 62 -7.02 -6.54 6.98
CA GLU A 62 -6.66 -5.96 8.27
C GLU A 62 -7.16 -4.50 8.42
N SER A 63 -7.23 -3.73 7.32
CA SER A 63 -7.82 -2.37 7.34
C SER A 63 -9.34 -2.36 7.56
N PHE A 64 -10.05 -3.43 7.18
CA PHE A 64 -11.48 -3.60 7.52
C PHE A 64 -11.70 -4.14 8.94
N HIS A 65 -10.77 -4.97 9.46
CA HIS A 65 -10.88 -5.56 10.80
C HIS A 65 -10.26 -4.71 11.92
N GLY A 66 -9.50 -3.66 11.56
CA GLY A 66 -8.89 -2.68 12.46
C GLY A 66 -9.92 -1.74 13.08
N GLY A 67 -10.79 -2.26 13.94
CA GLY A 67 -11.85 -1.43 14.50
C GLY A 67 -12.86 -2.13 15.39
N ARG A 68 -12.49 -3.20 16.11
CA ARG A 68 -13.18 -3.54 17.36
C ARG A 68 -12.87 -2.51 18.46
N THR A 69 -12.83 -1.23 18.11
CA THR A 69 -13.01 -0.16 19.10
C THR A 69 -14.40 -0.38 19.65
N ASN A 70 -14.49 -0.70 20.93
CA ASN A 70 -15.74 -0.84 21.66
C ASN A 70 -16.62 0.37 21.31
N ARG A 71 -17.60 0.19 20.41
CA ARG A 71 -18.56 1.24 20.06
C ARG A 71 -19.56 1.28 21.22
N ASP A 72 -19.14 1.91 22.32
CA ASP A 72 -19.88 1.91 23.59
C ASP A 72 -21.25 2.62 23.49
N ASN A 73 -21.43 3.43 22.44
CA ASN A 73 -22.65 4.17 22.19
C ASN A 73 -23.53 3.45 21.15
N VAL A 74 -24.75 3.09 21.56
CA VAL A 74 -25.77 2.50 20.68
C VAL A 74 -26.82 3.55 20.35
N VAL A 75 -27.08 3.73 19.05
CA VAL A 75 -28.17 4.58 18.55
C VAL A 75 -29.12 3.72 17.74
N MET A 76 -30.40 3.72 18.10
CA MET A 76 -31.47 3.09 17.31
C MET A 76 -32.00 4.09 16.29
N VAL A 77 -31.96 3.75 15.01
CA VAL A 77 -32.38 4.65 13.91
C VAL A 77 -33.39 3.92 13.02
N ARG A 78 -34.41 4.64 12.56
CA ARG A 78 -35.32 4.17 11.50
C ARG A 78 -34.68 4.45 10.15
N VAL A 79 -34.68 3.46 9.28
CA VAL A 79 -34.15 3.56 7.91
C VAL A 79 -35.23 3.10 6.93
N ASP A 80 -35.21 3.66 5.72
CA ASP A 80 -36.06 3.20 4.63
C ASP A 80 -35.55 1.88 4.04
N ASP A 81 -36.42 1.23 3.24
CA ASP A 81 -36.15 -0.08 2.63
C ASP A 81 -34.95 -0.03 1.67
N GLU A 82 -34.74 1.09 0.97
CA GLU A 82 -33.62 1.26 0.06
C GLU A 82 -32.29 1.25 0.84
N SER A 83 -32.20 2.07 1.88
CA SER A 83 -31.04 2.15 2.77
C SER A 83 -30.75 0.81 3.42
N LEU A 84 -31.79 0.09 3.87
CA LEU A 84 -31.67 -1.25 4.42
C LEU A 84 -31.11 -2.24 3.40
N GLY A 85 -31.61 -2.21 2.16
CA GLY A 85 -31.11 -3.04 1.06
C GLY A 85 -29.64 -2.77 0.73
N ARG A 86 -29.20 -1.50 0.71
CA ARG A 86 -27.79 -1.15 0.53
C ARG A 86 -26.90 -1.67 1.66
N MET A 87 -27.39 -1.64 2.90
CA MET A 87 -26.66 -2.22 4.03
C MET A 87 -26.56 -3.74 3.90
N ASP A 88 -27.59 -4.42 3.39
CA ASP A 88 -27.56 -5.85 3.10
C ASP A 88 -26.55 -6.20 2.01
N GLU A 89 -26.51 -5.44 0.91
CA GLU A 89 -25.52 -5.61 -0.16
C GLU A 89 -24.08 -5.56 0.39
N LEU A 90 -23.80 -4.66 1.34
CA LEU A 90 -22.48 -4.57 1.97
C LEU A 90 -22.13 -5.79 2.83
N VAL A 91 -23.13 -6.36 3.51
CA VAL A 91 -22.96 -7.59 4.30
C VAL A 91 -22.77 -8.80 3.39
N GLU A 92 -23.61 -8.94 2.37
CA GLU A 92 -23.54 -10.02 1.38
C GLU A 92 -22.23 -10.02 0.60
N ALA A 93 -21.71 -8.83 0.27
CA ALA A 93 -20.41 -8.65 -0.37
C ALA A 93 -19.22 -8.95 0.57
N GLY A 94 -19.47 -9.19 1.87
CA GLY A 94 -18.43 -9.47 2.86
C GLY A 94 -17.56 -8.25 3.21
N ILE A 95 -18.02 -7.04 2.90
CA ILE A 95 -17.31 -5.78 3.23
C ILE A 95 -17.41 -5.52 4.74
N VAL A 96 -18.54 -5.91 5.34
CA VAL A 96 -18.83 -5.80 6.77
C VAL A 96 -19.52 -7.07 7.25
N ASN A 97 -19.46 -7.35 8.54
CA ASN A 97 -19.99 -8.58 9.13
C ASN A 97 -21.44 -8.44 9.62
N SER A 98 -21.97 -7.22 9.69
CA SER A 98 -23.32 -6.95 10.17
C SER A 98 -23.88 -5.63 9.65
N ARG A 99 -25.21 -5.49 9.66
CA ARG A 99 -25.91 -4.23 9.31
C ARG A 99 -25.51 -3.06 10.21
N SER A 100 -25.27 -3.31 11.50
CA SER A 100 -24.82 -2.26 12.43
C SER A 100 -23.40 -1.78 12.10
N GLU A 101 -22.54 -2.69 11.61
CA GLU A 101 -21.22 -2.34 11.09
C GLU A 101 -21.31 -1.58 9.75
N ALA A 102 -22.23 -1.97 8.86
CA ALA A 102 -22.55 -1.22 7.64
C ALA A 102 -22.98 0.22 7.97
N ALA A 103 -23.92 0.38 8.90
CA ALA A 103 -24.39 1.69 9.34
C ALA A 103 -23.25 2.53 9.95
N ALA A 104 -22.41 1.92 10.79
CA ALA A 104 -21.24 2.57 11.36
C ALA A 104 -20.25 3.07 10.30
N LEU A 105 -19.96 2.24 9.29
CA LEU A 105 -19.12 2.60 8.15
C LEU A 105 -19.72 3.80 7.39
N LEU A 106 -20.99 3.70 7.00
CA LEU A 106 -21.69 4.74 6.25
C LEU A 106 -21.80 6.06 7.01
N VAL A 107 -22.06 6.03 8.31
CA VAL A 107 -22.06 7.23 9.16
C VAL A 107 -20.67 7.87 9.20
N THR A 108 -19.62 7.05 9.33
CA THR A 108 -18.23 7.54 9.36
C THR A 108 -17.86 8.20 8.03
N GLU A 109 -18.16 7.55 6.91
CA GLU A 109 -17.90 8.10 5.57
C GLU A 109 -18.77 9.34 5.30
N GLY A 110 -20.02 9.35 5.76
CA GLY A 110 -20.91 10.52 5.68
C GLY A 110 -20.36 11.73 6.45
N ILE A 111 -19.79 11.51 7.63
CA ILE A 111 -19.13 12.58 8.41
C ILE A 111 -17.93 13.13 7.64
N LYS A 112 -17.05 12.26 7.15
CA LYS A 112 -15.88 12.66 6.34
C LYS A 112 -16.29 13.43 5.10
N ALA A 113 -17.27 12.93 4.35
CA ALA A 113 -17.79 13.58 3.15
C ALA A 113 -18.39 14.97 3.42
N LYS A 114 -18.86 15.22 4.65
CA LYS A 114 -19.44 16.49 5.09
C LYS A 114 -18.57 17.27 6.08
N GLN A 115 -17.27 16.95 6.17
CA GLN A 115 -16.36 17.53 7.17
C GLN A 115 -16.37 19.07 7.16
N GLY A 116 -16.38 19.70 5.98
CA GLY A 116 -16.40 21.16 5.88
C GLY A 116 -17.69 21.81 6.42
N MET A 117 -18.82 21.09 6.41
CA MET A 117 -20.05 21.55 7.08
C MET A 117 -19.92 21.45 8.59
N PHE A 118 -19.44 20.31 9.10
CA PHE A 118 -19.20 20.12 10.53
C PHE A 118 -18.20 21.12 11.11
N ASN A 119 -17.12 21.43 10.40
CA ASN A 119 -16.14 22.43 10.82
C ASN A 119 -16.77 23.82 10.97
N ARG A 120 -17.64 24.22 10.03
CA ARG A 120 -18.35 25.51 10.11
C ARG A 120 -19.34 25.55 11.27
N ILE A 121 -20.07 24.46 11.50
CA ILE A 121 -20.98 24.34 12.66
C ILE A 121 -20.17 24.44 13.95
N ALA A 122 -19.05 23.71 14.06
CA ALA A 122 -18.19 23.73 15.25
C ALA A 122 -17.69 25.14 15.56
N ALA A 123 -17.19 25.87 14.55
CA ALA A 123 -16.75 27.25 14.72
C ALA A 123 -17.86 28.16 15.28
N LYS A 124 -19.09 28.04 14.77
CA LYS A 124 -20.23 28.82 15.26
C LYS A 124 -20.72 28.41 16.65
N VAL A 125 -20.64 27.12 16.98
CA VAL A 125 -20.97 26.64 18.33
C VAL A 125 -19.99 27.20 19.36
N GLU A 126 -18.70 27.32 19.02
CA GLU A 126 -17.71 27.94 19.90
C GLU A 126 -17.95 29.43 20.12
N GLU A 127 -18.30 30.19 19.06
CA GLU A 127 -18.71 31.59 19.22
C GLU A 127 -19.88 31.74 20.20
N ILE A 128 -20.89 30.86 20.09
CA ILE A 128 -22.05 30.85 21.01
C ILE A 128 -21.63 30.50 22.44
N ARG A 129 -20.72 29.54 22.63
CA ARG A 129 -20.20 29.19 23.96
C ARG A 129 -19.49 30.37 24.61
N ASN A 130 -18.60 31.03 23.88
CA ASN A 130 -17.89 32.21 24.37
C ASN A 130 -18.84 33.34 24.75
N ALA A 131 -19.84 33.64 23.92
CA ALA A 131 -20.85 34.64 24.24
C ALA A 131 -21.66 34.29 25.50
N LYS A 132 -22.00 33.00 25.71
CA LYS A 132 -22.67 32.56 26.94
C LYS A 132 -21.80 32.71 28.18
N GLU A 133 -20.49 32.49 28.07
CA GLU A 133 -19.56 32.68 29.17
C GLU A 133 -19.35 34.16 29.51
N GLU A 134 -19.27 35.02 28.49
CA GLU A 134 -19.18 36.47 28.68
C GLU A 134 -20.41 37.01 29.44
N LEU A 135 -21.61 36.58 29.05
CA LEU A 135 -22.85 36.94 29.76
C LEU A 135 -22.85 36.49 31.22
N ARG A 136 -22.33 35.29 31.52
CA ARG A 136 -22.23 34.81 32.91
C ARG A 136 -21.28 35.67 33.74
N ARG A 137 -20.13 36.06 33.18
CA ARG A 137 -19.16 36.93 33.85
C ARG A 137 -19.75 38.30 34.17
N MET A 138 -20.50 38.90 33.25
CA MET A 138 -21.15 40.20 33.48
C MET A 138 -22.11 40.17 34.68
N VAL A 139 -22.82 39.06 34.91
CA VAL A 139 -23.71 38.89 36.07
C VAL A 139 -22.92 38.66 37.36
N GLU A 140 -21.79 37.95 37.29
CA GLU A 140 -20.93 37.68 38.45
C GLU A 140 -20.15 38.94 38.90
N ASP A 141 -19.81 39.83 37.97
CA ASP A 141 -19.08 41.08 38.21
C ASP A 141 -20.01 42.23 38.67
N GLU A 142 -21.33 42.01 38.73
CA GLU A 142 -22.30 42.99 39.23
C GLU A 142 -22.31 42.96 40.79
N PRO A 143 -21.92 44.05 41.48
CA PRO A 143 -21.91 44.06 42.93
C PRO A 143 -23.33 43.94 43.48
N PRO A 144 -23.56 43.22 44.59
CA PRO A 144 -24.89 43.09 45.17
C PRO A 144 -25.41 44.46 45.62
N GLU A 145 -26.64 44.79 45.18
CA GLU A 145 -27.42 45.97 45.64
C GLU A 145 -27.76 45.91 47.14
#